data_AF-A0A950HEA7-F1
#
_entry.id   AF-A0A950HEA7-F1
#
_cell.length_a   1.000
_cell.length_b   1.000
_cell.length_c   1.000
_cell.angle_alpha   90.00
_cell.angle_beta   90.00
_cell.angle_gamma   90.00
#
_symmetry.space_group_name_H-M   'P 1'
#
loop_
_entity.id
_entity.type
_entity.pdbx_description
1 polymer ?
#
loop_
_entity_poly.entity_id
_entity_poly.type
_entity_poly.pdbx_seq_one_letter_code
_entity_poly.pdbx_strand_id
1 'polypeptide(L)'
;MCLFLRLRHQLTHGASAPLRAYLTSLGHGIRSNIDWSLIVPRYNTLYAKDGVTQTARITLTGRCVEQPTNDRLEPPPWPSVAWWWTQLE
;
A
#
# COMPACT_ATOMS: atom_id res chain seq x y z
N MET A 1 5.85 -3.78 0.69
CA MET A 1 4.82 -4.38 1.56
C MET A 1 5.43 -5.30 2.61
N CYS A 2 6.30 -6.25 2.22
CA CYS A 2 6.90 -7.21 3.15
C CYS A 2 7.57 -6.57 4.38
N LEU A 3 8.41 -5.54 4.19
CA LEU A 3 9.02 -4.82 5.31
C LEU A 3 7.99 -4.27 6.30
N PHE A 4 6.98 -3.55 5.80
CA PHE A 4 5.91 -2.98 6.65
C PHE A 4 5.21 -4.07 7.47
N LEU A 5 4.85 -5.19 6.83
CA LEU A 5 4.19 -6.30 7.52
C LEU A 5 5.09 -6.92 8.60
N ARG A 6 6.39 -7.09 8.32
CA ARG A 6 7.37 -7.62 9.28
C ARG A 6 7.58 -6.69 10.47
N LEU A 7 7.85 -5.41 10.24
CA LEU A 7 8.01 -4.43 11.31
C LEU A 7 6.73 -4.24 12.12
N ARG A 8 5.56 -4.21 11.47
CA ARG A 8 4.28 -4.17 12.19
C ARG A 8 4.12 -5.38 13.10
N HIS A 9 4.45 -6.58 12.62
CA HIS A 9 4.38 -7.80 13.43
C HIS A 9 5.34 -7.72 14.64
N GLN A 10 6.61 -7.35 14.43
CA GLN A 10 7.62 -7.16 15.48
C GLN A 10 7.13 -6.18 16.55
N LEU A 11 6.66 -4.99 16.14
CA LEU A 11 6.24 -3.94 17.06
C LEU A 11 4.93 -4.25 17.80
N THR A 12 4.02 -5.02 17.20
CA THR A 12 2.69 -5.29 17.80
C THR A 12 2.80 -6.07 19.11
N HIS A 13 3.82 -6.92 19.28
CA HIS A 13 4.00 -7.76 20.47
C HIS A 13 4.27 -6.95 21.74
N GLY A 14 5.01 -5.84 21.63
CA GLY A 14 5.34 -4.95 22.76
C GLY A 14 4.56 -3.63 22.78
N ALA A 15 3.75 -3.34 21.75
CA ALA A 15 3.08 -2.07 21.60
C ALA A 15 2.00 -1.84 22.68
N SER A 16 1.85 -0.61 23.15
CA SER A 16 0.72 -0.17 23.96
C SER A 16 -0.60 -0.28 23.17
N ALA A 17 -1.75 -0.24 23.86
CA ALA A 17 -3.05 -0.33 23.19
C ALA A 17 -3.26 0.77 22.12
N PRO A 18 -2.93 2.07 22.37
CA PRO A 18 -3.00 3.09 21.34
C PRO A 18 -2.09 2.83 20.14
N LEU A 19 -0.86 2.35 20.37
CA LEU A 19 0.07 2.05 19.29
C LEU A 19 -0.42 0.87 18.44
N ARG A 20 -0.97 -0.19 19.05
CA ARG A 20 -1.58 -1.30 18.31
C ARG A 20 -2.77 -0.84 17.45
N ALA A 21 -3.61 0.04 17.99
CA ALA A 21 -4.71 0.63 17.23
C ALA A 21 -4.18 1.45 16.04
N TYR A 22 -3.16 2.28 16.26
CA TYR A 22 -2.52 3.06 15.20
C TYR A 22 -1.92 2.18 14.09
N LEU A 23 -1.13 1.16 14.46
CA LEU A 23 -0.54 0.21 13.50
C LEU A 23 -1.60 -0.56 12.70
N THR A 24 -2.76 -0.83 13.29
CA THR A 24 -3.89 -1.46 12.61
C THR A 24 -4.56 -0.48 11.64
N SER A 25 -4.80 0.75 12.07
CA SER A 25 -5.32 1.82 11.21
C SER A 25 -4.41 2.13 10.02
N LEU A 26 -3.08 2.07 10.18
CA LEU A 26 -2.15 2.19 9.05
C LEU A 26 -2.38 1.09 8.00
N GLY A 27 -2.56 -0.16 8.46
CA GLY A 27 -2.90 -1.28 7.58
C GLY A 27 -4.21 -1.07 6.83
N HIS A 28 -5.24 -0.59 7.53
CA HIS A 28 -6.52 -0.22 6.91
C HIS A 28 -6.36 0.90 5.89
N GLY A 29 -5.59 1.95 6.20
CA GLY A 29 -5.34 3.05 5.28
C GLY A 29 -4.72 2.59 3.96
N ILE A 30 -3.70 1.72 4.03
CA ILE A 30 -3.06 1.17 2.83
C ILE A 30 -4.04 0.30 2.04
N ARG A 31 -4.75 -0.62 2.70
CA ARG A 31 -5.68 -1.53 2.02
C ARG A 31 -6.83 -0.77 1.36
N SER A 32 -7.47 0.14 2.10
CA SER A 32 -8.58 0.95 1.60
C SER A 32 -8.16 1.85 0.44
N ASN A 33 -6.94 2.39 0.46
CA ASN A 33 -6.43 3.17 -0.67
C ASN A 33 -6.31 2.32 -1.95
N ILE A 34 -5.81 1.08 -1.84
CA ILE A 34 -5.70 0.16 -2.98
C ILE A 34 -7.10 -0.16 -3.52
N ASP A 35 -8.03 -0.58 -2.64
CA ASP A 35 -9.39 -0.94 -3.04
C ASP A 35 -10.13 0.23 -3.69
N TRP A 36 -10.06 1.41 -3.08
CA TRP A 36 -10.69 2.61 -3.62
C TRP A 36 -10.10 3.00 -4.98
N SER A 37 -8.78 2.93 -5.13
CA SER A 37 -8.11 3.31 -6.38
C SER A 37 -8.48 2.42 -7.56
N LEU A 38 -8.82 1.15 -7.30
CA LEU A 38 -9.25 0.21 -8.34
C LEU A 38 -10.65 0.52 -8.90
N ILE A 39 -11.51 1.21 -8.13
CA ILE A 39 -12.92 1.41 -8.48
C ILE A 39 -13.29 2.87 -8.79
N VAL A 40 -12.54 3.84 -8.25
CA VAL A 40 -12.90 5.26 -8.36
C VAL A 40 -12.77 5.79 -9.80
N PRO A 41 -13.73 6.61 -10.30
CA PRO A 41 -13.66 7.24 -11.63
C PRO A 41 -12.35 7.95 -11.93
N ARG A 42 -11.70 8.51 -10.91
CA ARG A 42 -10.42 9.20 -11.02
C ARG A 42 -9.35 8.39 -11.76
N TYR A 43 -9.33 7.07 -11.60
CA TYR A 43 -8.30 6.21 -12.19
C TYR A 43 -8.82 5.29 -13.29
N ASN A 44 -10.12 5.27 -13.54
CA ASN A 44 -10.73 4.36 -14.51
C ASN A 44 -11.63 5.04 -15.54
N THR A 45 -11.71 6.37 -15.54
CA THR A 45 -12.41 7.14 -16.57
C THR A 45 -11.41 7.87 -17.46
N LEU A 46 -11.59 7.72 -18.77
CA LEU A 46 -10.88 8.51 -19.78
C LEU A 46 -11.69 9.75 -20.13
N TYR A 47 -10.99 10.85 -20.33
CA TYR A 47 -11.57 12.15 -20.68
C TYR A 47 -11.07 12.59 -22.06
N ALA A 48 -11.90 13.37 -22.76
CA ALA A 48 -11.49 14.06 -23.97
C ALA A 48 -10.43 15.13 -23.66
N LYS A 49 -9.90 15.78 -24.70
CA LYS A 49 -8.88 16.85 -24.55
C LYS A 49 -9.38 18.05 -23.74
N ASP A 50 -10.70 18.24 -23.65
CA ASP A 50 -11.32 19.27 -22.81
C ASP A 50 -11.20 18.98 -21.30
N GLY A 51 -10.80 17.76 -20.91
CA GLY A 51 -10.65 17.33 -19.52
C GLY A 51 -11.97 17.16 -18.76
N VAL A 52 -13.12 17.30 -19.43
CA VAL A 52 -14.45 17.29 -18.79
C VAL A 52 -15.34 16.20 -19.39
N THR A 53 -15.30 16.04 -20.71
CA THR A 53 -16.15 15.06 -21.40
C THR A 53 -15.59 13.66 -21.20
N GLN A 54 -16.37 12.80 -20.55
CA GLN A 54 -16.01 11.38 -20.39
C GLN A 54 -16.14 10.66 -21.73
N THR A 55 -15.11 9.94 -22.14
CA THR A 55 -15.06 9.23 -23.43
C THR A 55 -15.19 7.72 -23.26
N ALA A 56 -14.64 7.16 -22.18
CA ALA A 56 -14.74 5.75 -21.87
C ALA A 56 -14.50 5.48 -20.39
N ARG A 57 -14.95 4.32 -19.92
CA ARG A 57 -14.55 3.76 -18.63
C ARG A 57 -13.79 2.46 -18.87
N ILE A 58 -12.62 2.34 -18.26
CA ILE A 58 -11.80 1.12 -18.31
C ILE A 58 -12.07 0.28 -17.06
N THR A 59 -12.09 -1.03 -17.21
CA THR A 59 -12.13 -1.95 -16.06
C THR A 59 -10.72 -2.26 -15.63
N LEU A 60 -10.35 -1.84 -14.42
CA LEU A 60 -9.08 -2.24 -13.81
C LEU A 60 -9.22 -3.67 -13.29
N THR A 61 -8.35 -4.57 -13.75
CA THR A 61 -8.36 -6.00 -13.38
C THR A 61 -7.40 -6.33 -12.25
N GLY A 62 -6.74 -5.31 -11.68
CA GLY A 62 -5.86 -5.46 -10.53
C GLY A 62 -6.61 -6.02 -9.32
N ARG A 63 -6.01 -6.98 -8.64
CA ARG A 63 -6.51 -7.52 -7.37
C ARG A 63 -5.37 -7.65 -6.37
N CYS A 64 -5.68 -7.51 -5.09
CA CYS A 64 -4.75 -7.94 -4.05
C CYS A 64 -4.58 -9.46 -4.11
N VAL A 65 -3.33 -9.91 -3.97
CA VAL A 65 -2.96 -11.31 -3.90
C VAL A 65 -2.22 -11.57 -2.60
N GLU A 66 -2.32 -12.79 -2.08
CA GLU A 66 -1.76 -13.16 -0.78
C GLU A 66 -0.23 -13.27 -0.81
N GLN A 67 0.35 -13.62 -1.97
CA GLN A 67 1.78 -13.83 -2.11
C GLN A 67 2.43 -12.66 -2.84
N PRO A 68 3.50 -12.06 -2.28
CA PRO A 68 4.26 -11.07 -3.00
C PRO A 68 5.03 -11.71 -4.16
N THR A 69 5.23 -10.96 -5.23
CA THR A 69 6.13 -11.39 -6.32
C THR A 69 7.59 -11.43 -5.87
N ASN A 70 7.96 -10.59 -4.91
CA ASN A 70 9.29 -10.52 -4.32
C ASN A 70 9.15 -10.38 -2.80
N ASP A 71 9.64 -11.36 -2.05
CA ASP A 71 9.61 -11.44 -0.60
C ASP A 71 10.95 -11.09 0.07
N ARG A 72 11.98 -10.72 -0.71
CA ARG A 72 13.30 -10.38 -0.19
C ARG A 72 13.21 -9.22 0.79
N LEU A 73 13.94 -9.35 1.89
CA LEU A 73 14.08 -8.33 2.93
C LEU A 73 15.42 -7.60 2.81
N GLU A 74 15.83 -7.32 1.58
CA GLU A 74 17.01 -6.48 1.28
C GLU A 74 16.54 -5.05 1.00
N PRO A 75 17.28 -4.02 1.43
CA PRO A 75 16.93 -2.64 1.12
C PRO A 75 16.96 -2.40 -0.40
N PRO A 76 16.04 -1.59 -0.93
CA PRO A 76 16.09 -1.16 -2.32
C PRO A 76 17.33 -0.29 -2.56
N PRO A 77 17.74 -0.07 -3.83
CA PRO A 77 18.89 0.78 -4.18
C PRO A 77 18.62 2.29 -3.99
N TRP A 78 17.78 2.67 -3.03
CA TRP A 78 17.38 4.04 -2.72
C TRP A 78 17.89 4.43 -1.32
N PRO A 79 19.02 5.17 -1.23
CA PRO A 79 19.67 5.46 0.05
C PRO A 79 18.78 6.19 1.06
N SER A 80 17.85 7.04 0.58
CA SER A 80 16.97 7.84 1.44
C SER A 80 16.01 7.03 2.31
N VAL A 81 15.72 5.78 1.93
CA VAL A 81 14.80 4.88 2.66
C VAL A 81 15.45 3.55 3.05
N ALA A 82 16.69 3.30 2.63
CA ALA A 82 17.41 2.06 2.92
C ALA A 82 17.52 1.79 4.45
N TRP A 83 17.61 2.86 5.25
CA TRP A 83 17.68 2.76 6.71
C TRP A 83 16.45 2.11 7.35
N TRP A 84 15.28 2.05 6.69
CA TRP A 84 14.12 1.35 7.24
C TRP A 84 14.38 -0.14 7.48
N TRP A 85 15.26 -0.75 6.67
CA TRP A 85 15.63 -2.15 6.81
C TRP A 85 16.56 -2.41 8.00
N THR A 86 17.22 -1.39 8.55
CA THR A 86 18.05 -1.54 9.76
C THR A 86 17.23 -1.69 11.04
N GLN A 87 15.90 -1.54 10.94
CA GLN A 87 14.96 -1.68 12.06
C GLN A 87 14.49 -3.14 12.26
N LEU A 88 14.82 -4.05 11.33
CA LEU A 88 14.52 -5.47 11.47
C LEU A 88 15.42 -6.07 12.55
N GLU A 89 14.80 -6.81 13.47
CA GLU A 89 15.48 -7.68 14.45
C GLU A 89 15.92 -9.01 13.83
#